data_AF-A0A8T5P1A7-F1
#
_entry.id   AF-A0A8T5P1A7-F1
#
_cell.length_a   1.000
_cell.length_b   1.000
_cell.length_c   1.000
_cell.angle_alpha   90.00
_cell.angle_beta   90.00
_cell.angle_gamma   90.00
#
_symmetry.space_group_name_H-M   'P 1'
#
loop_
_entity.id
_entity.type
_entity.pdbx_description
1 polymer ?
#
loop_
_entity_poly.entity_id
_entity_poly.type
_entity_poly.pdbx_seq_one_letter_code
_entity_poly.pdbx_strand_id
1 'polypeptide(L)'
;MLSDKKFNEFIKKEYNKCEKYLKDKGAYDEYPEKIEDEIRECYEKLAIISKYCRDEEISGKMLRLLTTFGYREYTSKLFKGMEEGKESSRILISVGHYQLMNGCAFTLANADPQKAIQLFEWAAENCYQSDEDIAAGIKYRLYDEIAVGFLWRGYALLNLGKYEEAYELLTQVIPYLNKYKKSGEMWRKVEYALPKALVPLCEYKLDPAQENLQKAKAGIEEYIKSLRENRDKLEGYLYYFHLKEHFADVYTAEKAPEQANTPSKTKKPAKKLELPPTEYDTKGSVIVFDREGSGSLEVFGSNNEFEAYVEKVKSLGDFPVLSSLMELYSTEGLQEPEPLIEECERLLSRADIEPEMKEKTKLILIVARDALEADSTVMLYFDPEV
;
A
#
# COMPACT_ATOMS: atom_id res chain seq x y z
N MET A 1 -9.30 -0.73 20.94
CA MET A 1 -10.37 -1.68 20.54
C MET A 1 -11.71 -0.98 20.25
N LEU A 2 -11.70 0.10 19.46
CA LEU A 2 -12.90 0.85 19.05
C LEU A 2 -13.21 0.71 17.53
N SER A 3 -12.58 -0.26 16.86
CA SER A 3 -12.46 -0.28 15.40
C SER A 3 -13.54 -1.03 14.62
N ASP A 4 -14.04 -2.15 15.16
CA ASP A 4 -14.81 -3.08 14.33
C ASP A 4 -16.27 -2.64 14.17
N LYS A 5 -16.86 -1.98 15.18
CA LYS A 5 -18.27 -1.55 15.13
C LYS A 5 -18.53 -0.51 14.04
N LYS A 6 -17.71 0.54 13.98
CA LYS A 6 -17.82 1.60 12.97
C LYS A 6 -17.55 1.09 11.55
N PHE A 7 -16.61 0.14 11.38
CA PHE A 7 -16.38 -0.49 10.08
C PHE A 7 -17.56 -1.36 9.66
N ASN A 8 -18.08 -2.18 10.56
CA ASN A 8 -19.25 -3.02 10.28
C ASN A 8 -20.49 -2.17 9.95
N GLU A 9 -20.68 -1.02 10.61
CA GLU A 9 -21.73 -0.05 10.26
C GLU A 9 -21.54 0.54 8.86
N PHE A 10 -20.31 0.92 8.49
CA PHE A 10 -19.96 1.38 7.14
C PHE A 10 -20.25 0.31 6.09
N ILE A 11 -19.74 -0.92 6.28
CA ILE A 11 -19.94 -2.05 5.38
C ILE A 11 -21.44 -2.34 5.19
N LYS A 12 -22.22 -2.35 6.27
CA LYS A 12 -23.67 -2.55 6.20
C LYS A 12 -24.38 -1.43 5.43
N LYS A 13 -23.94 -0.18 5.61
CA LYS A 13 -24.49 0.98 4.89
C LYS A 13 -24.21 0.89 3.40
N GLU A 14 -22.96 0.62 3.01
CA GLU A 14 -22.57 0.48 1.60
C GLU A 14 -23.26 -0.73 0.96
N TYR A 15 -23.35 -1.86 1.66
CA TYR A 15 -24.10 -3.04 1.20
C TYR A 15 -25.55 -2.67 0.87
N ASN A 16 -26.27 -2.08 1.82
CA ASN A 16 -27.68 -1.73 1.63
C ASN A 16 -27.86 -0.69 0.51
N LYS A 17 -26.94 0.27 0.38
CA LYS A 17 -26.96 1.27 -0.68
C LYS A 17 -26.82 0.61 -2.06
N CYS A 18 -25.78 -0.21 -2.25
CA CYS A 18 -25.50 -0.86 -3.52
C CYS A 18 -26.57 -1.90 -3.88
N GLU A 19 -27.01 -2.70 -2.91
CA GLU A 19 -28.09 -3.68 -3.13
C GLU A 19 -29.37 -2.99 -3.57
N LYS A 20 -29.79 -1.94 -2.85
CA LYS A 20 -31.00 -1.19 -3.22
C LYS A 20 -30.86 -0.56 -4.61
N TYR A 21 -29.72 0.07 -4.90
CA TYR A 21 -29.47 0.71 -6.19
C TYR A 21 -29.57 -0.29 -7.35
N LEU A 22 -28.94 -1.46 -7.23
CA LEU A 22 -29.02 -2.50 -8.26
C LEU A 22 -30.45 -3.06 -8.40
N LYS A 23 -31.19 -3.25 -7.30
CA LYS A 23 -32.60 -3.68 -7.35
C LYS A 23 -33.49 -2.65 -8.05
N ASP A 24 -33.35 -1.37 -7.70
CA ASP A 24 -34.11 -0.26 -8.30
C ASP A 24 -33.82 -0.13 -9.81
N LYS A 25 -32.62 -0.52 -10.26
CA LYS A 25 -32.20 -0.54 -11.66
C LYS A 25 -32.51 -1.84 -12.40
N GLY A 26 -33.09 -2.85 -11.75
CA GLY A 26 -33.31 -4.17 -12.34
C GLY A 26 -32.01 -4.91 -12.68
N ALA A 27 -30.90 -4.55 -12.03
CA ALA A 27 -29.56 -5.05 -12.28
C ALA A 27 -29.02 -5.88 -11.10
N TYR A 28 -29.88 -6.39 -10.21
CA TYR A 28 -29.41 -7.16 -9.06
C TYR A 28 -29.16 -8.65 -9.40
N ASP A 29 -30.07 -9.23 -10.19
CA ASP A 29 -30.03 -10.64 -10.61
C ASP A 29 -29.80 -10.81 -12.12
N GLU A 30 -29.95 -9.73 -12.88
CA GLU A 30 -29.93 -9.74 -14.34
C GLU A 30 -28.92 -8.73 -14.91
N TYR A 31 -28.55 -8.93 -16.16
CA TYR A 31 -27.72 -8.00 -16.90
C TYR A 31 -28.55 -6.81 -17.38
N PRO A 32 -28.27 -5.57 -16.93
CA PRO A 32 -28.94 -4.40 -17.45
C PRO A 32 -28.50 -4.15 -18.90
N GLU A 33 -29.43 -3.71 -19.74
CA GLU A 33 -29.16 -3.38 -21.15
C GLU A 33 -28.23 -2.16 -21.30
N LYS A 34 -28.22 -1.26 -20.32
CA LYS A 34 -27.33 -0.09 -20.25
C LYS A 34 -26.47 -0.17 -19.00
N ILE A 35 -25.19 0.08 -19.17
CA ILE A 35 -24.19 0.04 -18.11
C ILE A 35 -23.90 1.47 -17.69
N GLU A 36 -24.25 1.80 -16.45
CA GLU A 36 -23.88 3.05 -15.77
C GLU A 36 -22.67 2.74 -14.87
N ASP A 37 -21.74 3.69 -14.71
CA ASP A 37 -20.54 3.51 -13.88
C ASP A 37 -20.88 3.08 -12.45
N GLU A 38 -21.97 3.64 -11.90
CA GLU A 38 -22.47 3.32 -10.56
C GLU A 38 -22.96 1.88 -10.42
N ILE A 39 -23.45 1.25 -11.50
CA ILE A 39 -23.84 -0.17 -11.49
C ILE A 39 -22.58 -1.03 -11.32
N ARG A 40 -21.51 -0.72 -12.07
CA ARG A 40 -20.23 -1.42 -11.96
C ARG A 40 -19.64 -1.27 -10.56
N GLU A 41 -19.59 -0.06 -10.03
CA GLU A 41 -19.12 0.20 -8.66
C GLU A 41 -19.93 -0.59 -7.62
N CYS A 42 -21.25 -0.68 -7.79
CA CYS A 42 -22.09 -1.45 -6.87
C CYS A 42 -21.81 -2.95 -6.92
N TYR A 43 -21.57 -3.53 -8.10
CA TYR A 43 -21.16 -4.93 -8.19
C TYR A 43 -19.82 -5.19 -7.51
N GLU A 44 -18.83 -4.33 -7.75
CA GLU A 44 -17.51 -4.43 -7.12
C GLU A 44 -17.61 -4.37 -5.59
N LYS A 45 -18.32 -3.36 -5.06
CA LYS A 45 -18.53 -3.22 -3.62
C LYS A 45 -19.28 -4.39 -3.01
N LEU A 46 -20.37 -4.84 -3.62
CA LEU A 46 -21.13 -5.99 -3.11
C LEU A 46 -20.31 -7.29 -3.18
N ALA A 47 -19.51 -7.49 -4.23
CA ALA A 47 -18.61 -8.63 -4.34
C ALA A 47 -17.63 -8.66 -3.16
N ILE A 48 -16.95 -7.55 -2.90
CA ILE A 48 -15.95 -7.41 -1.83
C ILE A 48 -16.61 -7.55 -0.45
N ILE A 49 -17.71 -6.82 -0.21
CA ILE A 49 -18.41 -6.85 1.08
C ILE A 49 -18.96 -8.25 1.38
N SER A 50 -19.58 -8.91 0.39
CA SER A 50 -20.14 -10.25 0.60
C SER A 50 -19.03 -11.26 0.90
N LYS A 51 -17.87 -11.13 0.21
CA LYS A 51 -16.69 -11.96 0.50
C LYS A 51 -16.14 -11.73 1.90
N TYR A 52 -16.08 -10.48 2.35
CA TYR A 52 -15.72 -10.13 3.73
C TYR A 52 -16.68 -10.76 4.75
N CYS A 53 -17.98 -10.74 4.46
CA CYS A 53 -19.02 -11.36 5.26
C CYS A 53 -19.09 -12.90 5.12
N ARG A 54 -18.23 -13.51 4.30
CA ARG A 54 -18.22 -14.96 3.97
C ARG A 54 -19.52 -15.45 3.31
N ASP A 55 -20.19 -14.56 2.59
CA ASP A 55 -21.30 -14.89 1.70
C ASP A 55 -20.75 -15.14 0.29
N GLU A 56 -20.29 -16.37 0.07
CA GLU A 56 -19.68 -16.79 -1.20
C GLU A 56 -20.70 -16.85 -2.34
N GLU A 57 -22.00 -17.04 -2.05
CA GLU A 57 -23.05 -17.09 -3.06
C GLU A 57 -23.23 -15.70 -3.70
N ILE A 58 -23.47 -14.68 -2.86
CA ILE A 58 -23.62 -13.30 -3.34
C ILE A 58 -22.29 -12.81 -3.92
N SER A 59 -21.16 -13.05 -3.23
CA SER A 59 -19.86 -12.63 -3.73
C SER A 59 -19.57 -13.21 -5.13
N GLY A 60 -19.75 -14.52 -5.29
CA GLY A 60 -19.56 -15.19 -6.57
C GLY A 60 -20.51 -14.67 -7.66
N LYS A 61 -21.77 -14.39 -7.32
CA LYS A 61 -22.72 -13.78 -8.27
C LYS A 61 -22.23 -12.41 -8.74
N MET A 62 -21.87 -11.53 -7.81
CA MET A 62 -21.43 -10.17 -8.11
C MET A 62 -20.11 -10.15 -8.89
N LEU A 63 -19.15 -11.02 -8.56
CA LEU A 63 -17.90 -11.17 -9.32
C LEU A 63 -18.17 -11.65 -10.76
N ARG A 64 -19.03 -12.66 -10.96
CA ARG A 64 -19.39 -13.13 -12.31
C ARG A 64 -20.07 -12.03 -13.14
N LEU A 65 -20.99 -11.29 -12.53
CA LEU A 65 -21.62 -10.13 -13.14
C LEU A 65 -20.54 -9.10 -13.54
N LEU A 66 -19.67 -8.69 -12.60
CA LEU A 66 -18.55 -7.75 -12.84
C LEU A 66 -17.65 -8.18 -14.02
N THR A 67 -17.23 -9.45 -14.05
CA THR A 67 -16.36 -9.99 -15.12
C THR A 67 -17.03 -9.96 -16.51
N THR A 68 -18.37 -10.00 -16.55
CA THR A 68 -19.11 -9.89 -17.81
C THR A 68 -19.23 -8.43 -18.29
N PHE A 69 -19.21 -7.44 -17.38
CA PHE A 69 -19.20 -6.00 -17.71
C PHE A 69 -17.84 -5.49 -18.22
N GLY A 70 -16.74 -5.84 -17.53
CA GLY A 70 -15.40 -5.33 -17.83
C GLY A 70 -14.94 -5.58 -19.28
N TYR A 71 -15.53 -6.56 -19.95
CA TYR A 71 -15.30 -6.89 -21.35
C TYR A 71 -15.98 -5.94 -22.38
N ARG A 72 -17.18 -5.41 -22.08
CA ARG A 72 -17.98 -4.64 -23.07
C ARG A 72 -17.65 -3.15 -23.15
N GLU A 73 -17.22 -2.53 -22.07
CA GLU A 73 -16.89 -1.09 -22.06
C GLU A 73 -15.61 -0.78 -22.85
N TYR A 74 -14.61 -1.67 -22.77
CA TYR A 74 -13.30 -1.43 -23.38
C TYR A 74 -13.23 -1.69 -24.88
N THR A 75 -14.10 -2.54 -25.43
CA THR A 75 -14.14 -2.76 -26.88
C THR A 75 -14.89 -1.68 -27.66
N SER A 76 -15.66 -0.80 -26.99
CA SER A 76 -16.66 0.03 -27.70
C SER A 76 -16.50 1.55 -27.61
N LYS A 77 -15.97 2.13 -26.51
CA LYS A 77 -15.99 3.60 -26.33
C LYS A 77 -14.68 4.25 -25.86
N LEU A 78 -13.93 3.65 -24.94
CA LEU A 78 -12.62 4.22 -24.54
C LEU A 78 -11.58 4.09 -25.66
N PHE A 79 -11.58 2.96 -26.38
CA PHE A 79 -10.63 2.70 -27.47
C PHE A 79 -10.83 3.57 -28.73
N LYS A 80 -12.05 4.07 -28.99
CA LYS A 80 -12.30 4.93 -30.16
C LYS A 80 -11.77 6.36 -30.00
N GLY A 81 -11.43 6.78 -28.77
CA GLY A 81 -10.76 8.06 -28.53
C GLY A 81 -9.23 7.96 -28.47
N MET A 82 -8.68 6.74 -28.58
CA MET A 82 -7.25 6.41 -28.40
C MET A 82 -6.46 6.32 -29.71
N GLU A 83 -7.11 6.47 -30.88
CA GLU A 83 -6.46 6.27 -32.18
C GLU A 83 -5.61 7.47 -32.68
N GLU A 84 -5.59 8.62 -32.01
CA GLU A 84 -4.84 9.79 -32.50
C GLU A 84 -4.16 10.61 -31.38
N GLY A 85 -2.97 10.18 -30.93
CA GLY A 85 -2.05 11.02 -30.16
C GLY A 85 -1.19 10.26 -29.16
N LYS A 86 0.03 10.76 -28.88
CA LYS A 86 0.91 10.22 -27.84
C LYS A 86 0.19 10.23 -26.50
N GLU A 87 -0.26 9.07 -26.05
CA GLU A 87 -0.98 8.92 -24.80
C GLU A 87 -0.09 9.32 -23.62
N SER A 88 -0.68 9.99 -22.64
CA SER A 88 0.02 10.29 -21.40
C SER A 88 0.15 8.99 -20.60
N SER A 89 1.36 8.67 -20.12
CA SER A 89 1.66 7.48 -19.31
C SER A 89 0.73 7.36 -18.09
N ARG A 90 0.23 8.48 -17.55
CA ARG A 90 -0.76 8.52 -16.47
C ARG A 90 -2.09 7.85 -16.84
N ILE A 91 -2.58 8.06 -18.06
CA ILE A 91 -3.83 7.44 -18.54
C ILE A 91 -3.62 5.94 -18.66
N LEU A 92 -2.51 5.51 -19.24
CA LEU A 92 -2.15 4.10 -19.40
C LEU A 92 -2.04 3.38 -18.04
N ILE A 93 -1.40 4.01 -17.04
CA ILE A 93 -1.31 3.47 -15.69
C ILE A 93 -2.70 3.33 -15.05
N SER A 94 -3.58 4.32 -15.22
CA SER A 94 -4.96 4.26 -14.69
C SER A 94 -5.77 3.12 -15.33
N VAL A 95 -5.66 2.98 -16.66
CA VAL A 95 -6.31 1.86 -17.37
C VAL A 95 -5.69 0.52 -16.96
N GLY A 96 -4.37 0.47 -16.75
CA GLY A 96 -3.68 -0.75 -16.34
C GLY A 96 -4.04 -1.20 -14.93
N HIS A 97 -4.22 -0.26 -14.00
CA HIS A 97 -4.81 -0.52 -12.69
C HIS A 97 -6.20 -1.16 -12.83
N TYR A 98 -7.06 -0.58 -13.68
CA TYR A 98 -8.39 -1.14 -13.93
C TYR A 98 -8.34 -2.56 -14.52
N GLN A 99 -7.46 -2.82 -15.50
CA GLN A 99 -7.29 -4.17 -16.05
C GLN A 99 -6.78 -5.15 -14.99
N LEU A 100 -5.86 -4.71 -14.12
CA LEU A 100 -5.37 -5.52 -13.01
C LEU A 100 -6.49 -5.90 -12.03
N MET A 101 -7.36 -4.95 -11.66
CA MET A 101 -8.51 -5.24 -10.79
C MET A 101 -9.47 -6.23 -11.45
N ASN A 102 -9.74 -6.08 -12.74
CA ASN A 102 -10.54 -7.05 -13.48
C ASN A 102 -9.88 -8.43 -13.50
N GLY A 103 -8.57 -8.50 -13.74
CA GLY A 103 -7.82 -9.75 -13.66
C GLY A 103 -8.01 -10.44 -12.30
N CYS A 104 -7.93 -9.67 -11.20
CA CYS A 104 -8.22 -10.17 -9.87
C CYS A 104 -9.66 -10.69 -9.74
N ALA A 105 -10.65 -9.95 -10.26
CA ALA A 105 -12.05 -10.36 -10.23
C ALA A 105 -12.31 -11.65 -11.06
N PHE A 106 -11.68 -11.79 -12.23
CA PHE A 106 -11.75 -13.01 -13.05
C PHE A 106 -11.16 -14.21 -12.32
N THR A 107 -10.01 -14.02 -11.66
CA THR A 107 -9.38 -15.05 -10.81
C THR A 107 -10.30 -15.47 -9.67
N LEU A 108 -10.84 -14.50 -8.91
CA LEU A 108 -11.72 -14.76 -7.76
C LEU A 108 -13.06 -15.37 -8.15
N ALA A 109 -13.58 -15.02 -9.33
CA ALA A 109 -14.81 -15.61 -9.87
C ALA A 109 -14.60 -17.05 -10.39
N ASN A 110 -13.35 -17.47 -10.58
CA ASN A 110 -12.97 -18.67 -11.33
C ASN A 110 -13.71 -18.77 -12.68
N ALA A 111 -13.87 -17.63 -13.36
CA ALA A 111 -14.73 -17.51 -14.54
C ALA A 111 -13.99 -17.86 -15.84
N ASP A 112 -12.83 -17.24 -16.06
CA ASP A 112 -11.99 -17.45 -17.24
C ASP A 112 -10.51 -17.15 -16.91
N PRO A 113 -9.71 -18.19 -16.60
CA PRO A 113 -8.30 -18.02 -16.26
C PRO A 113 -7.45 -17.43 -17.39
N GLN A 114 -7.78 -17.73 -18.66
CA GLN A 114 -7.05 -17.19 -19.81
C GLN A 114 -7.32 -15.70 -19.95
N LYS A 115 -8.57 -15.28 -19.71
CA LYS A 115 -8.90 -13.85 -19.70
C LYS A 115 -8.20 -13.10 -18.57
N ALA A 116 -8.11 -13.69 -17.37
CA ALA A 116 -7.34 -13.11 -16.27
C ALA A 116 -5.88 -12.87 -16.68
N ILE A 117 -5.24 -13.87 -17.30
CA ILE A 117 -3.86 -13.75 -17.80
C ILE A 117 -3.72 -12.60 -18.81
N GLN A 118 -4.61 -12.51 -19.81
CA GLN A 118 -4.58 -11.42 -20.80
C GLN A 118 -4.69 -10.03 -20.15
N LEU A 119 -5.51 -9.91 -19.09
CA LEU A 119 -5.68 -8.65 -18.37
C LEU A 119 -4.41 -8.28 -17.59
N PHE A 120 -3.75 -9.26 -16.98
CA PHE A 120 -2.46 -9.05 -16.33
C PHE A 120 -1.36 -8.74 -17.35
N GLU A 121 -1.32 -9.38 -18.52
CA GLU A 121 -0.39 -9.05 -19.60
C GLU A 121 -0.56 -7.60 -20.04
N TRP A 122 -1.80 -7.18 -20.31
CA TRP A 122 -2.11 -5.80 -20.68
C TRP A 122 -1.63 -4.81 -19.61
N ALA A 123 -1.94 -5.07 -18.35
CA ALA A 123 -1.50 -4.22 -17.24
C ALA A 123 0.03 -4.16 -17.12
N ALA A 124 0.72 -5.29 -17.29
CA ALA A 124 2.18 -5.35 -17.23
C ALA A 124 2.87 -4.57 -18.37
N GLU A 125 2.26 -4.57 -19.55
CA GLU A 125 2.75 -3.83 -20.73
C GLU A 125 2.46 -2.33 -20.64
N ASN A 126 1.27 -1.94 -20.16
CA ASN A 126 0.80 -0.55 -20.23
C ASN A 126 1.05 0.26 -18.96
N CYS A 127 1.29 -0.39 -17.82
CA CYS A 127 1.86 0.29 -16.64
C CYS A 127 3.39 0.46 -16.75
N TYR A 128 3.99 0.12 -17.90
CA TYR A 128 5.39 0.42 -18.18
C TYR A 128 5.64 1.93 -18.19
N GLN A 129 6.75 2.34 -17.60
CA GLN A 129 7.25 3.71 -17.64
C GLN A 129 8.65 3.67 -18.23
N SER A 130 8.90 4.47 -19.27
CA SER A 130 10.23 4.57 -19.85
C SER A 130 11.18 5.33 -18.93
N ASP A 131 12.48 5.22 -19.17
CA ASP A 131 13.48 6.00 -18.42
C ASP A 131 13.25 7.51 -18.58
N GLU A 132 12.77 7.97 -19.75
CA GLU A 132 12.39 9.36 -19.97
C GLU A 132 11.18 9.77 -19.14
N ASP A 133 10.16 8.92 -19.03
CA ASP A 133 8.97 9.16 -18.19
C ASP A 133 9.34 9.23 -16.71
N ILE A 134 10.20 8.32 -16.25
CA ILE A 134 10.71 8.33 -14.88
C ILE A 134 11.54 9.59 -14.63
N ALA A 135 12.44 9.95 -15.55
CA ALA A 135 13.24 11.17 -15.43
C ALA A 135 12.37 12.44 -15.42
N ALA A 136 11.33 12.50 -16.26
CA ALA A 136 10.35 13.57 -16.25
C ALA A 136 9.56 13.60 -14.93
N GLY A 137 9.07 12.45 -14.46
CA GLY A 137 8.36 12.34 -13.19
C GLY A 137 9.22 12.81 -12.01
N ILE A 138 10.49 12.43 -11.96
CA ILE A 138 11.45 12.92 -10.96
C ILE A 138 11.62 14.45 -11.07
N LYS A 139 11.83 14.97 -12.28
CA LYS A 139 11.99 16.41 -12.54
C LYS A 139 10.77 17.23 -12.09
N TYR A 140 9.57 16.70 -12.28
CA TYR A 140 8.30 17.35 -11.91
C TYR A 140 7.74 16.88 -10.57
N ARG A 141 8.49 16.08 -9.81
CA ARG A 141 8.12 15.55 -8.47
C ARG A 141 6.85 14.70 -8.44
N LEU A 142 6.54 14.02 -9.54
CA LEU A 142 5.44 13.08 -9.68
C LEU A 142 5.82 11.68 -9.16
N TYR A 143 6.35 11.63 -7.93
CA TYR A 143 6.86 10.39 -7.34
C TYR A 143 5.75 9.37 -7.07
N ASP A 144 4.54 9.82 -6.79
CA ASP A 144 3.38 8.94 -6.63
C ASP A 144 2.99 8.26 -7.95
N GLU A 145 3.01 9.00 -9.07
CA GLU A 145 2.71 8.43 -10.39
C GLU A 145 3.73 7.35 -10.77
N ILE A 146 5.02 7.57 -10.48
CA ILE A 146 6.07 6.56 -10.66
C ILE A 146 5.83 5.33 -9.77
N ALA A 147 5.59 5.56 -8.48
CA ALA A 147 5.34 4.46 -7.54
C ALA A 147 4.16 3.59 -7.96
N VAL A 148 3.08 4.21 -8.45
CA VAL A 148 1.84 3.54 -8.83
C VAL A 148 2.01 2.74 -10.11
N GLY A 149 2.72 3.29 -11.12
CA GLY A 149 3.07 2.53 -12.32
C GLY A 149 3.90 1.29 -11.98
N PHE A 150 4.91 1.44 -11.11
CA PHE A 150 5.74 0.33 -10.65
C PHE A 150 4.94 -0.70 -9.85
N LEU A 151 4.04 -0.25 -8.96
CA LEU A 151 3.20 -1.13 -8.15
C LEU A 151 2.29 -1.99 -9.03
N TRP A 152 1.55 -1.37 -9.95
CA TRP A 152 0.58 -2.11 -10.77
C TRP A 152 1.25 -3.00 -11.80
N ARG A 153 2.35 -2.54 -12.41
CA ARG A 153 3.16 -3.39 -13.28
C ARG A 153 3.75 -4.57 -12.51
N GLY A 154 4.36 -4.31 -11.35
CA GLY A 154 4.96 -5.34 -10.51
C GLY A 154 3.94 -6.38 -10.04
N TYR A 155 2.75 -5.95 -9.64
CA TYR A 155 1.69 -6.87 -9.24
C TYR A 155 1.14 -7.67 -10.44
N ALA A 156 0.99 -7.06 -11.61
CA ALA A 156 0.63 -7.79 -12.83
C ALA A 156 1.67 -8.87 -13.17
N LEU A 157 2.97 -8.53 -13.14
CA LEU A 157 4.07 -9.47 -13.41
C LEU A 157 4.12 -10.63 -12.41
N LEU A 158 3.85 -10.36 -11.13
CA LEU A 158 3.74 -11.41 -10.10
C LEU A 158 2.69 -12.46 -10.48
N ASN A 159 1.52 -12.03 -10.96
CA ASN A 159 0.44 -12.92 -11.37
C ASN A 159 0.72 -13.66 -12.69
N LEU A 160 1.68 -13.17 -13.49
CA LEU A 160 2.18 -13.83 -14.69
C LEU A 160 3.34 -14.81 -14.41
N GLY A 161 3.73 -14.97 -13.14
CA GLY A 161 4.87 -15.81 -12.76
C GLY A 161 6.24 -15.21 -13.08
N LYS A 162 6.30 -13.92 -13.43
CA LYS A 162 7.55 -13.19 -13.74
C LYS A 162 8.13 -12.59 -12.45
N TYR A 163 8.50 -13.47 -11.52
CA TYR A 163 8.80 -13.10 -10.13
C TYR A 163 10.04 -12.22 -9.98
N GLU A 164 11.09 -12.43 -10.78
CA GLU A 164 12.29 -11.60 -10.76
C GLU A 164 11.98 -10.15 -11.18
N GLU A 165 11.31 -9.96 -12.31
CA GLU A 165 10.93 -8.62 -12.80
C GLU A 165 9.96 -7.92 -11.83
N ALA A 166 9.02 -8.68 -11.28
CA ALA A 166 8.10 -8.16 -10.26
C ALA A 166 8.85 -7.70 -9.01
N TYR A 167 9.79 -8.51 -8.50
CA TYR A 167 10.61 -8.17 -7.34
C TYR A 167 11.41 -6.88 -7.55
N GLU A 168 12.06 -6.74 -8.71
CA GLU A 168 12.85 -5.55 -9.06
C GLU A 168 12.01 -4.26 -9.08
N LEU A 169 10.78 -4.30 -9.57
CA LEU A 169 9.89 -3.14 -9.58
C LEU A 169 9.28 -2.86 -8.22
N LEU A 170 8.77 -3.89 -7.53
CA LEU A 170 8.05 -3.74 -6.26
C LEU A 170 8.97 -3.23 -5.15
N THR A 171 10.24 -3.61 -5.16
CA THR A 171 11.25 -3.08 -4.21
C THR A 171 11.56 -1.60 -4.43
N GLN A 172 11.28 -1.04 -5.61
CA GLN A 172 11.47 0.37 -5.93
C GLN A 172 10.26 1.24 -5.58
N VAL A 173 9.07 0.66 -5.39
CA VAL A 173 7.84 1.40 -5.03
C VAL A 173 8.00 2.17 -3.72
N ILE A 174 8.49 1.52 -2.65
CA ILE A 174 8.59 2.10 -1.31
C ILE A 174 9.47 3.38 -1.30
N PRO A 175 10.68 3.39 -1.90
CA PRO A 175 11.47 4.62 -2.04
C PRO A 175 10.72 5.80 -2.68
N TYR A 176 9.97 5.56 -3.76
CA TYR A 176 9.19 6.62 -4.42
C TYR A 176 8.04 7.12 -3.56
N LEU A 177 7.29 6.22 -2.91
CA LEU A 177 6.22 6.61 -2.00
C LEU A 177 6.75 7.37 -0.77
N ASN A 178 7.93 7.01 -0.25
CA ASN A 178 8.57 7.74 0.84
C ASN A 178 8.95 9.17 0.39
N LYS A 179 9.43 9.36 -0.85
CA LYS A 179 9.71 10.71 -1.39
C LYS A 179 8.45 11.54 -1.53
N TYR A 180 7.36 10.95 -2.02
CA TYR A 180 6.05 11.61 -2.07
C TYR A 180 5.51 11.93 -0.68
N LYS A 181 5.67 11.03 0.30
CA LYS A 181 5.26 11.28 1.69
C LYS A 181 5.85 12.57 2.26
N LYS A 182 7.12 12.86 1.96
CA LYS A 182 7.83 14.08 2.41
C LYS A 182 7.22 15.37 1.85
N SER A 183 6.36 15.31 0.82
CA SER A 183 5.61 16.48 0.32
C SER A 183 4.27 16.72 1.03
N GLY A 184 3.97 16.00 2.12
CA GLY A 184 2.85 16.33 3.04
C GLY A 184 1.55 15.56 2.82
N GLU A 185 1.51 14.65 1.85
CA GLU A 185 0.26 14.01 1.42
C GLU A 185 0.46 12.51 1.19
N MET A 186 -0.21 11.65 1.97
CA MET A 186 -0.29 10.21 1.66
C MET A 186 -1.75 9.77 1.60
N TRP A 187 -2.39 10.04 0.46
CA TRP A 187 -3.79 9.66 0.20
C TRP A 187 -3.93 8.18 -0.19
N ARG A 188 -2.80 7.50 -0.41
CA ARG A 188 -2.65 6.15 -0.97
C ARG A 188 -2.08 5.16 0.05
N LYS A 189 -2.62 5.17 1.27
CA LYS A 189 -2.15 4.31 2.37
C LYS A 189 -2.25 2.81 2.05
N VAL A 190 -3.23 2.42 1.26
CA VAL A 190 -3.42 1.02 0.84
C VAL A 190 -2.37 0.59 -0.17
N GLU A 191 -2.06 1.43 -1.13
CA GLU A 191 -1.00 1.23 -2.12
C GLU A 191 0.39 1.27 -1.48
N TYR A 192 0.55 1.97 -0.35
CA TYR A 192 1.79 1.92 0.44
C TYR A 192 1.97 0.59 1.18
N ALA A 193 0.90 0.02 1.71
CA ALA A 193 0.94 -1.25 2.43
C ALA A 193 1.09 -2.45 1.49
N LEU A 194 0.54 -2.38 0.27
CA LEU A 194 0.50 -3.51 -0.66
C LEU A 194 1.90 -4.06 -1.06
N PRO A 195 2.92 -3.24 -1.40
CA PRO A 195 4.28 -3.73 -1.65
C PRO A 195 4.86 -4.58 -0.51
N LYS A 196 4.49 -4.29 0.75
CA LYS A 196 4.96 -5.07 1.91
C LYS A 196 4.43 -6.50 1.92
N ALA A 197 3.30 -6.75 1.25
CA ALA A 197 2.80 -8.10 1.01
C ALA A 197 3.40 -8.73 -0.26
N LEU A 198 3.53 -7.95 -1.33
CA LEU A 198 3.95 -8.45 -2.63
C LEU A 198 5.44 -8.79 -2.71
N VAL A 199 6.31 -8.00 -2.09
CA VAL A 199 7.77 -8.23 -2.12
C VAL A 199 8.14 -9.56 -1.47
N PRO A 200 7.70 -9.87 -0.23
CA PRO A 200 7.94 -11.18 0.37
C PRO A 200 7.35 -12.37 -0.42
N LEU A 201 6.23 -12.16 -1.12
CA LEU A 201 5.67 -13.18 -2.01
C LEU A 201 6.62 -13.48 -3.17
N CYS A 202 7.18 -12.45 -3.82
CA CYS A 202 8.20 -12.66 -4.84
C CYS A 202 9.42 -13.39 -4.26
N GLU A 203 9.92 -12.98 -3.09
CA GLU A 203 11.07 -13.63 -2.43
C GLU A 203 10.82 -15.12 -2.20
N TYR A 204 9.64 -15.50 -1.72
CA TYR A 204 9.28 -16.90 -1.54
C TYR A 204 9.18 -17.67 -2.86
N LYS A 205 8.58 -17.07 -3.90
CA LYS A 205 8.44 -17.73 -5.20
C LYS A 205 9.80 -17.94 -5.91
N LEU A 206 10.77 -17.05 -5.64
CA LEU A 206 12.14 -17.14 -6.14
C LEU A 206 13.01 -18.10 -5.32
N ASP A 207 12.85 -18.07 -3.99
CA ASP A 207 13.56 -18.90 -3.03
C ASP A 207 12.57 -19.45 -1.99
N PRO A 208 12.04 -20.67 -2.20
CA PRO A 208 11.03 -21.29 -1.33
C PRO A 208 11.59 -21.77 0.02
N ALA A 209 12.40 -20.97 0.70
CA ALA A 209 12.87 -21.22 2.05
C ALA A 209 11.75 -21.03 3.08
N GLN A 210 11.83 -21.75 4.20
CA GLN A 210 10.84 -21.63 5.29
C GLN A 210 10.76 -20.19 5.83
N GLU A 211 11.89 -19.49 5.92
CA GLU A 211 11.93 -18.09 6.36
C GLU A 211 11.14 -17.18 5.42
N ASN A 212 11.31 -17.34 4.10
CA ASN A 212 10.60 -16.55 3.09
C ASN A 212 9.10 -16.88 3.07
N LEU A 213 8.72 -18.14 3.33
CA LEU A 213 7.31 -18.51 3.51
C LEU A 213 6.69 -17.75 4.69
N GLN A 214 7.38 -17.68 5.83
CA GLN A 214 6.87 -16.95 7.00
C GLN A 214 6.76 -15.44 6.72
N LYS A 215 7.75 -14.85 6.03
CA LYS A 215 7.71 -13.44 5.61
C LYS A 215 6.54 -13.17 4.66
N ALA A 216 6.32 -14.02 3.67
CA ALA A 216 5.19 -13.91 2.73
C ALA A 216 3.84 -13.93 3.44
N LYS A 217 3.65 -14.87 4.37
CA LYS A 217 2.42 -14.96 5.18
C LYS A 217 2.24 -13.73 6.07
N ALA A 218 3.31 -13.30 6.75
CA ALA A 218 3.28 -12.11 7.61
C ALA A 218 2.94 -10.84 6.81
N GLY A 219 3.49 -10.68 5.60
CA GLY A 219 3.18 -9.54 4.74
C GLY A 219 1.70 -9.46 4.34
N ILE A 220 1.07 -10.58 3.99
CA ILE A 220 -0.37 -10.63 3.71
C ILE A 220 -1.20 -10.27 4.95
N GLU A 221 -0.79 -10.72 6.15
CA GLU A 221 -1.47 -10.40 7.41
C GLU A 221 -1.27 -8.93 7.84
N GLU A 222 -0.10 -8.34 7.60
CA GLU A 222 0.13 -6.92 7.84
C GLU A 222 -0.73 -6.06 6.90
N TYR A 223 -0.88 -6.48 5.64
CA TYR A 223 -1.72 -5.78 4.67
C TYR A 223 -3.18 -5.70 5.11
N ILE A 224 -3.79 -6.81 5.55
CA ILE A 224 -5.18 -6.78 6.05
C ILE A 224 -5.33 -5.95 7.32
N LYS A 225 -4.30 -5.89 8.18
CA LYS A 225 -4.31 -5.00 9.34
C LYS A 225 -4.39 -3.54 8.90
N SER A 226 -3.57 -3.14 7.93
CA SER A 226 -3.58 -1.77 7.36
C SER A 226 -4.94 -1.42 6.73
N LEU A 227 -5.62 -2.36 6.07
CA LEU A 227 -6.96 -2.13 5.52
C LEU A 227 -8.03 -1.88 6.60
N ARG A 228 -7.92 -2.51 7.76
CA ARG A 228 -8.88 -2.31 8.88
C ARG A 228 -8.72 -0.93 9.54
N GLU A 229 -7.52 -0.39 9.49
CA GLU A 229 -7.18 0.96 9.96
C GLU A 229 -7.64 2.04 8.96
N ASN A 230 -7.74 1.70 7.66
CA ASN A 230 -8.12 2.61 6.56
C ASN A 230 -9.47 2.24 5.92
N ARG A 231 -10.54 2.44 6.70
CA ARG A 231 -11.91 1.96 6.40
C ARG A 231 -12.54 2.52 5.13
N ASP A 232 -12.05 3.65 4.63
CA ASP A 232 -12.48 4.31 3.41
C ASP A 232 -12.01 3.59 2.14
N LYS A 233 -11.12 2.60 2.26
CA LYS A 233 -10.48 1.93 1.12
C LYS A 233 -10.95 0.49 0.96
N LEU A 234 -12.26 0.33 0.74
CA LEU A 234 -12.91 -0.96 0.51
C LEU A 234 -12.26 -1.75 -0.65
N GLU A 235 -11.83 -1.06 -1.71
CA GLU A 235 -11.18 -1.66 -2.89
C GLU A 235 -9.93 -2.48 -2.53
N GLY A 236 -9.18 -2.09 -1.48
CA GLY A 236 -8.00 -2.83 -1.04
C GLY A 236 -8.31 -4.27 -0.60
N TYR A 237 -9.54 -4.53 -0.15
CA TYR A 237 -9.97 -5.88 0.21
C TYR A 237 -10.04 -6.82 -1.00
N LEU A 238 -10.26 -6.30 -2.23
CA LEU A 238 -10.17 -7.10 -3.44
C LEU A 238 -8.79 -7.73 -3.57
N TYR A 239 -7.73 -6.94 -3.38
CA TYR A 239 -6.36 -7.43 -3.42
C TYR A 239 -6.07 -8.39 -2.29
N TYR A 240 -6.57 -8.14 -1.07
CA TYR A 240 -6.40 -9.08 0.03
C TYR A 240 -7.00 -10.45 -0.27
N PHE A 241 -8.26 -10.50 -0.73
CA PHE A 241 -8.91 -11.75 -1.10
C PHE A 241 -8.19 -12.44 -2.26
N HIS A 242 -7.78 -11.66 -3.26
CA HIS A 242 -7.00 -12.16 -4.37
C HIS A 242 -5.68 -12.79 -3.92
N LEU A 243 -4.92 -12.11 -3.06
CA LEU A 243 -3.66 -12.63 -2.52
C LEU A 243 -3.86 -13.94 -1.77
N LYS A 244 -4.91 -14.01 -0.95
CA LYS A 244 -5.23 -15.18 -0.13
C LYS A 244 -5.64 -16.39 -0.97
N GLU A 245 -6.38 -16.18 -2.06
CA GLU A 245 -6.93 -17.26 -2.88
C GLU A 245 -6.00 -17.65 -4.03
N HIS A 246 -5.45 -16.68 -4.74
CA HIS A 246 -4.54 -16.93 -5.86
C HIS A 246 -3.19 -17.49 -5.38
N PHE A 247 -2.67 -17.00 -4.26
CA PHE A 247 -1.47 -17.54 -3.61
C PHE A 247 -1.81 -18.40 -2.39
N ALA A 248 -2.91 -19.16 -2.47
CA ALA A 248 -3.30 -20.09 -1.41
C ALA A 248 -2.21 -21.14 -1.12
N ASP A 249 -1.41 -21.49 -2.12
CA ASP A 249 -0.24 -22.37 -1.98
C ASP A 249 0.84 -21.79 -1.05
N VAL A 250 0.87 -20.48 -0.87
CA VAL A 250 1.74 -19.79 0.11
C VAL A 250 0.98 -19.57 1.42
N TYR A 251 -0.22 -18.99 1.33
CA TYR A 251 -0.96 -18.53 2.50
C TYR A 251 -1.40 -19.67 3.42
N THR A 252 -1.80 -20.81 2.84
CA THR A 252 -2.27 -21.98 3.61
C THR A 252 -1.16 -22.97 3.93
N ALA A 253 0.03 -22.84 3.33
CA ALA A 253 1.13 -23.77 3.55
C ALA A 253 1.64 -23.71 5.00
N GLU A 254 1.83 -24.90 5.60
CA GLU A 254 2.44 -25.06 6.92
C GLU A 254 3.97 -25.09 6.83
N LYS A 255 4.50 -25.70 5.77
CA LYS A 255 5.93 -25.88 5.53
C LYS A 255 6.29 -25.61 4.07
N ALA A 256 7.48 -25.09 3.87
CA ALA A 256 8.12 -24.99 2.58
C ALA A 256 8.43 -26.39 2.00
N PRO A 257 8.43 -26.55 0.66
CA PRO A 257 8.74 -27.83 0.02
C PRO A 257 10.17 -28.30 0.32
N GLU A 258 10.33 -29.60 0.65
CA GLU A 258 11.60 -30.21 1.09
C GLU A 258 12.73 -30.20 0.03
N GLN A 259 12.43 -29.87 -1.23
CA GLN A 259 13.38 -29.90 -2.35
C GLN A 259 14.02 -28.56 -2.72
N ALA A 260 13.86 -27.49 -1.93
CA ALA A 260 14.46 -26.18 -2.23
C ALA A 260 15.99 -26.09 -1.99
N ASN A 261 16.73 -27.21 -2.03
CA ASN A 261 18.17 -27.26 -1.75
C ASN A 261 19.08 -26.76 -2.89
N THR A 262 18.51 -26.13 -3.92
CA THR A 262 19.32 -25.34 -4.86
C THR A 262 18.87 -23.90 -4.71
N PRO A 263 19.61 -23.05 -3.98
CA PRO A 263 19.36 -21.63 -3.98
C PRO A 263 19.45 -21.18 -5.44
N SER A 264 18.31 -20.83 -6.04
CA SER A 264 18.32 -19.88 -7.12
C SER A 264 19.13 -18.70 -6.58
N LYS A 265 20.27 -18.36 -7.21
CA LYS A 265 20.96 -17.14 -6.85
C LYS A 265 19.99 -16.01 -7.18
N THR A 266 19.19 -15.59 -6.20
CA THR A 266 18.44 -14.36 -6.24
C THR A 266 19.47 -13.31 -6.61
N LYS A 267 19.40 -12.82 -7.85
CA LYS A 267 20.21 -11.67 -8.22
C LYS A 267 19.84 -10.62 -7.19
N LYS A 268 20.85 -10.08 -6.51
CA LYS A 268 20.63 -8.89 -5.67
C LYS A 268 19.79 -7.94 -6.51
N PRO A 269 18.70 -7.39 -5.95
CA PRO A 269 17.87 -6.45 -6.68
C PRO A 269 18.79 -5.41 -7.32
N ALA A 270 18.49 -5.03 -8.57
CA ALA A 270 19.21 -3.98 -9.25
C ALA A 270 19.43 -2.81 -8.27
N LYS A 271 20.67 -2.31 -8.24
CA LYS A 271 21.17 -1.33 -7.27
C LYS A 271 20.07 -0.30 -6.99
N LYS A 272 19.58 -0.25 -5.74
CA LYS A 272 18.49 0.65 -5.29
C LYS A 272 18.69 2.00 -5.95
N LEU A 273 17.75 2.43 -6.79
CA LEU A 273 17.89 3.65 -7.57
C LEU A 273 18.18 4.80 -6.59
N GLU A 274 19.36 5.40 -6.70
CA GLU A 274 19.70 6.58 -5.91
C GLU A 274 18.91 7.75 -6.49
N LEU A 275 17.73 7.97 -5.92
CA LEU A 275 16.90 9.11 -6.28
C LEU A 275 17.63 10.39 -5.87
N PRO A 276 17.69 11.42 -6.75
CA PRO A 276 18.31 12.67 -6.39
C PRO A 276 17.64 13.23 -5.12
N PRO A 277 18.42 13.86 -4.22
CA PRO A 277 17.84 14.56 -3.10
C PRO A 277 16.89 15.65 -3.62
N THR A 278 15.70 15.70 -3.05
CA THR A 278 14.73 16.77 -3.28
C THR A 278 15.02 17.92 -2.30
N GLU A 279 14.37 19.07 -2.51
CA GLU A 279 14.45 20.14 -1.52
C GLU A 279 13.90 19.69 -0.15
N TYR A 280 12.87 18.85 -0.09
CA TYR A 280 12.35 18.25 1.15
C TYR A 280 13.33 17.27 1.83
N ASP A 281 14.35 16.79 1.11
CA ASP A 281 15.41 15.96 1.71
C ASP A 281 16.55 16.79 2.30
N THR A 282 16.63 18.08 1.95
CA THR A 282 17.80 18.94 2.21
C THR A 282 17.46 20.30 2.83
N LYS A 283 16.18 20.65 2.92
CA LYS A 283 15.64 21.90 3.44
C LYS A 283 14.33 21.62 4.19
N GLY A 284 14.05 22.39 5.24
CA GLY A 284 12.91 22.17 6.13
C GLY A 284 13.26 21.27 7.31
N SER A 285 12.42 21.27 8.33
CA SER A 285 12.74 20.68 9.63
C SER A 285 11.66 19.73 10.13
N VAL A 286 12.05 18.65 10.80
CA VAL A 286 11.10 17.79 11.51
C VAL A 286 10.83 18.40 12.88
N ILE A 287 9.60 18.86 13.04
CA ILE A 287 9.06 19.45 14.25
C ILE A 287 8.27 18.37 14.97
N VAL A 288 8.56 18.19 16.25
CA VAL A 288 7.67 17.44 17.16
C VAL A 288 6.74 18.48 17.77
N PHE A 289 5.44 18.31 17.65
CA PHE A 289 4.49 19.24 18.27
C PHE A 289 3.26 18.54 18.83
N ASP A 290 2.64 19.19 19.81
CA ASP A 290 1.33 18.82 20.32
C ASP A 290 0.21 19.58 19.58
N ARG A 291 -1.00 18.99 19.54
CA ARG A 291 -2.15 19.54 18.81
C ARG A 291 -2.62 20.92 19.30
N GLU A 292 -2.43 21.21 20.59
CA GLU A 292 -2.91 22.45 21.21
C GLU A 292 -1.93 23.61 20.99
N GLY A 293 -0.76 23.33 20.40
CA GLY A 293 0.30 24.32 20.18
C GLY A 293 0.99 24.73 21.48
N SER A 294 0.84 23.96 22.56
CA SER A 294 1.49 24.23 23.84
C SER A 294 3.00 23.96 23.79
N GLY A 295 3.44 23.06 22.93
CA GLY A 295 4.84 22.76 22.65
C GLY A 295 5.05 22.36 21.20
N SER A 296 5.96 23.05 20.51
CA SER A 296 6.52 22.63 19.23
C SER A 296 8.01 22.82 19.27
N LEU A 297 8.76 21.79 18.90
CA LEU A 297 10.21 21.88 18.85
C LEU A 297 10.74 21.28 17.56
N GLU A 298 11.55 22.07 16.88
CA GLU A 298 12.40 21.61 15.80
C GLU A 298 13.46 20.67 16.38
N VAL A 299 13.41 19.40 15.99
CA VAL A 299 14.32 18.36 16.51
C VAL A 299 15.33 17.91 15.46
N PHE A 300 14.95 17.95 14.19
CA PHE A 300 15.82 17.56 13.08
C PHE A 300 15.79 18.64 12.01
N GLY A 301 16.95 19.05 11.50
CA GLY A 301 17.05 20.06 10.46
C GLY A 301 16.82 19.54 9.03
N SER A 302 16.48 18.25 8.88
CA SER A 302 15.99 17.67 7.62
C SER A 302 15.31 16.33 7.85
N ASN A 303 14.51 15.87 6.88
CA ASN A 303 13.94 14.53 6.93
C ASN A 303 15.02 13.42 6.79
N ASN A 304 16.16 13.69 6.13
CA ASN A 304 17.27 12.73 6.06
C ASN A 304 17.93 12.52 7.43
N GLU A 305 18.04 13.59 8.20
CA GLU A 305 18.58 13.54 9.56
C GLU A 305 17.66 12.74 10.50
N PHE A 306 16.35 12.88 10.33
CA PHE A 306 15.36 12.04 11.03
C PHE A 306 15.46 10.56 10.64
N GLU A 307 15.49 10.25 9.34
CA GLU A 307 15.63 8.86 8.86
C GLU A 307 16.94 8.22 9.36
N ALA A 308 18.05 8.96 9.34
CA ALA A 308 19.33 8.50 9.88
C ALA A 308 19.24 8.20 11.38
N TYR A 309 18.50 9.01 12.14
CA TYR A 309 18.24 8.75 13.55
C TYR A 309 17.40 7.48 13.75
N VAL A 310 16.32 7.28 12.97
CA VAL A 310 15.46 6.08 13.05
C VAL A 310 16.26 4.81 12.73
N GLU A 311 17.06 4.83 11.66
CA GLU A 311 17.92 3.68 11.29
C GLU A 311 18.99 3.40 12.36
N LYS A 312 19.57 4.44 12.97
CA LYS A 312 20.49 4.28 14.10
C LYS A 312 19.79 3.60 15.28
N VAL A 313 18.60 4.06 15.68
CA VAL A 313 17.80 3.42 16.76
C VAL A 313 17.54 1.96 16.45
N LYS A 314 17.16 1.63 15.21
CA LYS A 314 16.90 0.26 14.75
C LYS A 314 18.14 -0.62 14.81
N SER A 315 19.31 -0.07 14.46
CA SER A 315 20.59 -0.78 14.48
C SER A 315 21.09 -1.15 15.89
N LEU A 316 20.55 -0.50 16.94
CA LEU A 316 20.85 -0.84 18.33
C LEU A 316 20.26 -2.19 18.77
N GLY A 317 19.39 -2.83 17.97
CA GLY A 317 18.84 -4.17 18.19
C GLY A 317 17.78 -4.27 19.29
N ASP A 318 17.87 -3.43 20.34
CA ASP A 318 16.99 -3.47 21.51
C ASP A 318 15.77 -2.53 21.40
N PHE A 319 15.65 -1.71 20.34
CA PHE A 319 14.63 -0.65 20.21
C PHE A 319 13.76 -0.72 18.93
N PRO A 320 13.24 -1.90 18.54
CA PRO A 320 12.37 -1.99 17.36
C PRO A 320 11.09 -1.15 17.54
N VAL A 321 10.54 -1.11 18.76
CA VAL A 321 9.31 -0.38 19.08
C VAL A 321 9.49 1.13 18.91
N LEU A 322 10.57 1.72 19.45
CA LEU A 322 10.87 3.14 19.25
C LEU A 322 11.00 3.50 17.76
N SER A 323 11.72 2.71 16.97
CA SER A 323 11.85 2.99 15.52
C SER A 323 10.50 2.94 14.80
N SER A 324 9.65 1.95 15.13
CA SER A 324 8.30 1.85 14.57
C SER A 324 7.37 2.97 15.05
N LEU A 325 7.49 3.43 16.29
CA LEU A 325 6.73 4.58 16.80
C LEU A 325 7.15 5.88 16.09
N MET A 326 8.43 6.09 15.86
CA MET A 326 8.91 7.27 15.12
C MET A 326 8.38 7.29 13.68
N GLU A 327 8.41 6.13 13.01
CA GLU A 327 7.78 5.98 11.70
C GLU A 327 6.29 6.26 11.79
N LEU A 328 5.58 5.63 12.73
CA LEU A 328 4.14 5.78 12.95
C LEU A 328 3.74 7.25 13.17
N TYR A 329 4.43 7.97 14.05
CA TYR A 329 4.07 9.34 14.44
C TYR A 329 4.44 10.35 13.33
N SER A 330 5.33 9.95 12.41
CA SER A 330 5.62 10.69 11.18
C SER A 330 4.68 10.34 10.01
N THR A 331 3.91 9.25 10.10
CA THR A 331 2.98 8.77 9.04
C THR A 331 1.51 8.96 9.38
N GLU A 332 1.15 8.80 10.64
CA GLU A 332 -0.22 8.64 11.10
C GLU A 332 -0.65 9.79 11.99
N GLY A 333 -0.41 11.04 11.56
CA GLY A 333 -0.96 12.22 12.22
C GLY A 333 -0.74 12.24 13.75
N LEU A 334 -1.79 12.64 14.47
CA LEU A 334 -1.81 12.78 15.92
C LEU A 334 -1.91 11.43 16.62
N GLN A 335 -0.98 11.15 17.54
CA GLN A 335 -0.87 9.90 18.29
C GLN A 335 -0.82 10.17 19.80
N GLU A 336 -1.16 9.16 20.60
CA GLU A 336 -1.06 9.23 22.07
C GLU A 336 0.42 9.37 22.50
N PRO A 337 0.77 10.22 23.47
CA PRO A 337 2.16 10.47 23.84
C PRO A 337 2.85 9.33 24.63
N GLU A 338 2.12 8.53 25.40
CA GLU A 338 2.69 7.59 26.37
C GLU A 338 3.61 6.51 25.77
N PRO A 339 3.28 5.85 24.64
CA PRO A 339 4.19 4.88 24.02
C PRO A 339 5.53 5.50 23.61
N LEU A 340 5.48 6.76 23.14
CA LEU A 340 6.68 7.51 22.75
C LEU A 340 7.52 7.90 23.98
N ILE A 341 6.86 8.28 25.09
CA ILE A 341 7.51 8.58 26.37
C ILE A 341 8.26 7.36 26.89
N GLU A 342 7.58 6.21 27.01
CA GLU A 342 8.15 4.98 27.57
C GLU A 342 9.41 4.55 26.81
N GLU A 343 9.34 4.53 25.48
CA GLU A 343 10.47 4.09 24.66
C GLU A 343 11.61 5.13 24.59
N CYS A 344 11.30 6.43 24.65
CA CYS A 344 12.32 7.47 24.77
C CYS A 344 13.07 7.37 26.11
N GLU A 345 12.36 7.15 27.22
CA GLU A 345 12.97 6.94 28.55
C GLU A 345 13.84 5.69 28.58
N ARG A 346 13.34 4.60 27.99
CA ARG A 346 14.08 3.35 27.88
C ARG A 346 15.38 3.55 27.09
N LEU A 347 15.33 4.28 25.98
CA LEU A 347 16.54 4.63 25.22
C LEU A 347 17.47 5.44 26.12
N LEU A 348 17.02 6.58 26.67
CA LEU A 348 17.84 7.46 27.51
C LEU A 348 18.46 6.80 28.77
N SER A 349 17.94 5.65 29.22
CA SER A 349 18.48 4.86 30.33
C SER A 349 19.76 4.07 29.98
N ARG A 350 20.09 3.88 28.69
CA ARG A 350 21.34 3.22 28.28
C ARG A 350 22.56 4.09 28.58
N ALA A 351 23.61 3.43 29.07
CA ALA A 351 24.86 4.09 29.44
C ALA A 351 25.69 4.55 28.23
N ASP A 352 25.50 3.93 27.06
CA ASP A 352 26.40 3.99 25.91
C ASP A 352 25.78 4.59 24.63
N ILE A 353 24.82 5.51 24.79
CA ILE A 353 24.20 6.20 23.65
C ILE A 353 25.05 7.38 23.18
N GLU A 354 25.14 7.55 21.86
CA GLU A 354 25.77 8.70 21.21
C GLU A 354 25.17 10.03 21.71
N PRO A 355 26.00 11.05 22.04
CA PRO A 355 25.51 12.33 22.57
C PRO A 355 24.41 12.98 21.72
N GLU A 356 24.56 12.93 20.39
CA GLU A 356 23.60 13.49 19.43
C GLU A 356 22.23 12.80 19.51
N MET A 357 22.21 11.46 19.60
CA MET A 357 20.98 10.71 19.78
C MET A 357 20.33 11.07 21.11
N LYS A 358 21.13 11.12 22.19
CA LYS A 358 20.65 11.47 23.53
C LYS A 358 19.99 12.85 23.57
N GLU A 359 20.55 13.82 22.86
CA GLU A 359 19.99 15.16 22.74
C GLU A 359 18.65 15.14 22.01
N LYS A 360 18.60 14.57 20.81
CA LYS A 360 17.36 14.46 20.00
C LYS A 360 16.26 13.69 20.73
N THR A 361 16.57 12.57 21.38
CA THR A 361 15.59 11.79 22.17
C THR A 361 15.05 12.59 23.34
N LYS A 362 15.86 13.41 24.01
CA LYS A 362 15.38 14.30 25.08
C LYS A 362 14.41 15.34 24.56
N LEU A 363 14.70 15.94 23.40
CA LEU A 363 13.83 16.94 22.79
C LEU A 363 12.45 16.34 22.44
N ILE A 364 12.43 15.14 21.88
CA ILE A 364 11.19 14.40 21.60
C ILE A 364 10.43 14.10 22.91
N LEU A 365 11.13 13.62 23.93
CA LEU A 365 10.54 13.29 25.23
C LEU A 365 9.91 14.51 25.93
N ILE A 366 10.51 15.70 25.79
CA ILE A 366 9.96 16.95 26.34
C ILE A 366 8.59 17.21 25.71
N VAL A 367 8.51 17.28 24.38
CA VAL A 367 7.25 17.57 23.69
C VAL A 367 6.18 16.51 23.97
N ALA A 368 6.57 15.23 24.02
CA ALA A 368 5.62 14.15 24.35
C ALA A 368 5.06 14.28 25.78
N ARG A 369 5.88 14.67 26.75
CA ARG A 369 5.42 14.91 28.14
C ARG A 369 4.54 16.14 28.26
N ASP A 370 4.91 17.23 27.58
CA ASP A 370 4.09 18.45 27.54
C ASP A 370 2.70 18.13 26.95
N ALA A 371 2.66 17.33 25.88
CA ALA A 371 1.41 16.84 25.30
C ALA A 371 0.59 16.01 26.30
N LEU A 372 1.23 15.10 27.05
CA LEU A 372 0.55 14.29 28.07
C LEU A 372 -0.02 15.15 29.20
N GLU A 373 0.74 16.13 29.69
CA GLU A 373 0.29 17.06 30.74
C GLU A 373 -0.89 17.93 30.29
N ALA A 374 -0.93 18.27 29.00
CA ALA A 374 -2.00 19.03 28.37
C ALA A 374 -3.22 18.19 27.94
N ASP A 375 -3.24 16.88 28.21
CA ASP A 375 -4.27 15.94 27.70
C ASP A 375 -4.41 16.01 26.17
N SER A 376 -3.26 16.08 25.49
CA SER A 376 -3.12 16.30 24.05
C SER A 376 -2.34 15.17 23.36
N THR A 377 -2.39 15.18 22.04
CA THR A 377 -1.73 14.21 21.15
C THR A 377 -0.47 14.80 20.53
N VAL A 378 0.51 13.95 20.21
CA VAL A 378 1.79 14.32 19.61
C VAL A 378 1.87 13.86 18.15
N MET A 379 2.58 14.64 17.32
CA MET A 379 2.90 14.29 15.93
C MET A 379 4.34 14.67 15.60
N LEU A 380 4.95 13.91 14.70
CA LEU A 380 6.19 14.31 14.03
C LEU A 380 5.83 14.82 12.64
N TYR A 381 6.04 16.10 12.41
CA TYR A 381 5.69 16.76 11.15
C TYR A 381 6.93 17.31 10.49
N PHE A 382 6.99 17.20 9.17
CA PHE A 382 8.03 17.84 8.38
C PHE A 382 7.52 19.16 7.83
N ASP A 383 8.12 20.26 8.26
CA ASP A 383 7.82 21.60 7.77
C ASP A 383 8.82 22.01 6.68
N PRO A 384 8.40 22.09 5.41
CA PRO A 384 9.28 22.47 4.30
C PRO A 384 9.57 23.97 4.21
N GLU A 385 8.89 24.82 4.99
CA GLU A 385 8.99 26.28 4.90
C GLU A 385 9.93 26.92 5.93
N VAL A 386 10.55 26.12 6.82
CA VAL A 386 11.51 26.58 7.85
C VAL A 386 12.87 26.93 7.25
#